data_AF-A0A840SVK4-F1
#
_entry.id   AF-A0A840SVK4-F1
#
_cell.length_a   1.000
_cell.length_b   1.000
_cell.length_c   1.000
_cell.angle_alpha   90.00
_cell.angle_beta   90.00
_cell.angle_gamma   90.00
#
_symmetry.space_group_name_H-M   'P 1'
#
loop_
_entity.id
_entity.type
_entity.pdbx_description
1 polymer ?
#
loop_
_entity_poly.entity_id
_entity_poly.type
_entity_poly.pdbx_seq_one_letter_code
_entity_poly.pdbx_strand_id
1 'polypeptide(L)'
;MSGAVSEGALALLDGAAEVLRATAPGLAPDARYATLLCASAIATARRDAATAARSEGLGAAVGDVRDAIRAGAHDGDADLHARLLAWAALRAWVADPDALTPWERAVLDDVAE
;
A
#
# COMPACT_ATOMS: atom_id res chain seq x y z
N MET A 1 -15.99 14.53 -0.59
CA MET A 1 -16.00 13.39 -1.54
C MET A 1 -14.56 12.94 -1.87
N SER A 2 -13.71 12.83 -0.85
CA SER A 2 -12.38 12.21 -0.99
C SER A 2 -12.37 11.13 0.07
N GLY A 3 -12.52 9.89 -0.34
CA GLY A 3 -12.71 8.78 0.58
C GLY A 3 -12.40 7.52 -0.19
N ALA A 4 -11.11 7.21 -0.23
CA ALA A 4 -10.50 5.97 -0.71
C ALA A 4 -10.84 5.56 -2.14
N VAL A 5 -9.84 5.08 -2.88
CA VAL A 5 -10.15 4.15 -3.97
C VAL A 5 -10.97 3.03 -3.33
N SER A 6 -12.25 2.89 -3.73
CA SER A 6 -13.13 1.92 -3.08
C SER A 6 -12.51 0.54 -3.19
N GLU A 7 -12.76 -0.32 -2.21
CA GLU A 7 -12.26 -1.69 -2.22
C GLU A 7 -12.63 -2.42 -3.55
N GLY A 8 -13.81 -2.10 -4.10
CA GLY A 8 -14.21 -2.55 -5.43
C GLY A 8 -13.32 -2.03 -6.56
N ALA A 9 -12.85 -0.79 -6.51
CA ALA A 9 -11.91 -0.26 -7.50
C ALA A 9 -10.52 -0.92 -7.41
N LEU A 10 -10.03 -1.22 -6.21
CA LEU A 10 -8.80 -1.99 -6.03
C LEU A 10 -8.96 -3.43 -6.58
N ALA A 11 -10.09 -4.08 -6.30
CA ALA A 11 -10.40 -5.41 -6.82
C ALA A 11 -10.48 -5.45 -8.36
N LEU A 12 -11.01 -4.39 -8.99
CA LEU A 12 -11.03 -4.27 -10.45
C LEU A 12 -9.63 -4.18 -11.04
N LEU A 13 -8.71 -3.44 -10.40
CA LEU A 13 -7.31 -3.37 -10.84
C LEU A 13 -6.61 -4.73 -10.70
N ASP A 14 -6.83 -5.43 -9.59
CA ASP A 14 -6.26 -6.77 -9.36
C ASP A 14 -6.78 -7.77 -10.41
N GLY A 15 -8.09 -7.78 -10.67
CA GLY A 15 -8.71 -8.62 -11.69
C GLY A 15 -8.21 -8.32 -13.11
N ALA A 16 -8.03 -7.04 -13.46
CA ALA A 16 -7.48 -6.65 -14.76
C ALA A 16 -6.03 -7.14 -14.94
N ALA A 17 -5.18 -7.01 -13.91
CA ALA A 17 -3.81 -7.51 -13.95
C ALA A 17 -3.77 -9.05 -14.07
N GLU A 18 -4.66 -9.76 -13.38
CA GLU A 18 -4.78 -11.22 -13.48
C GLU A 18 -5.19 -11.67 -14.89
N VAL A 19 -6.22 -11.06 -15.47
CA VAL A 19 -6.69 -11.36 -16.82
C VAL A 19 -5.58 -11.15 -17.86
N LEU A 20 -4.81 -10.07 -17.75
CA LEU A 20 -3.68 -9.82 -18.64
C LEU A 20 -2.58 -10.89 -18.51
N ARG A 21 -2.25 -11.30 -17.28
CA ARG A 21 -1.25 -12.38 -17.06
C ARG A 21 -1.75 -13.72 -17.60
N ALA A 22 -3.03 -14.03 -17.41
CA ALA A 22 -3.64 -15.26 -17.90
C ALA A 22 -3.69 -15.33 -19.44
N THR A 23 -3.86 -14.20 -20.12
CA THR A 23 -3.96 -14.13 -21.58
C THR A 23 -2.60 -14.07 -22.28
N ALA A 24 -1.56 -13.54 -21.63
CA ALA A 24 -0.23 -13.34 -22.20
C ALA A 24 0.41 -14.58 -22.87
N PRO A 25 0.30 -15.82 -22.35
CA PRO A 25 0.92 -17.00 -22.97
C PRO A 25 0.42 -17.29 -24.39
N GLY A 26 -0.82 -16.93 -24.71
CA GLY A 26 -1.43 -17.14 -26.03
C GLY A 26 -1.03 -16.10 -27.09
N LEU A 27 -0.28 -15.06 -26.71
CA LEU A 27 0.07 -13.95 -27.59
C LEU A 27 1.42 -14.15 -28.28
N ALA A 28 1.57 -13.50 -29.44
CA ALA A 28 2.86 -13.32 -30.12
C ALA A 28 3.86 -12.58 -29.21
N PRO A 29 5.19 -12.73 -29.42
CA PRO A 29 6.20 -12.23 -28.48
C PRO A 29 6.06 -10.74 -28.09
N ASP A 30 5.89 -9.85 -29.07
CA ASP A 30 5.80 -8.40 -28.80
C ASP A 30 4.51 -8.04 -28.05
N ALA A 31 3.39 -8.67 -28.44
CA ALA A 31 2.10 -8.51 -27.78
C ALA A 31 2.16 -9.07 -26.34
N ARG A 32 2.81 -10.21 -26.13
CA ARG A 32 3.04 -10.79 -24.80
C ARG A 32 3.84 -9.86 -23.91
N TYR A 33 4.93 -9.28 -24.42
CA TYR A 33 5.74 -8.32 -23.67
C TYR A 33 4.92 -7.09 -23.26
N ALA A 34 4.20 -6.49 -24.21
CA ALA A 34 3.32 -5.35 -23.93
C ALA A 34 2.23 -5.69 -22.91
N THR A 35 1.59 -6.86 -23.02
CA THR A 35 0.57 -7.33 -22.06
C THR A 35 1.13 -7.50 -20.65
N LEU A 36 2.33 -8.10 -20.52
CA LEU A 36 2.97 -8.27 -19.22
C LEU A 36 3.42 -6.93 -18.62
N LEU A 37 3.88 -5.99 -19.44
CA LEU A 37 4.16 -4.61 -19.00
C LEU A 37 2.90 -3.92 -18.48
N CYS A 38 1.77 -4.02 -19.20
CA CYS A 38 0.50 -3.47 -18.75
C CYS A 38 0.05 -4.10 -17.43
N ALA A 39 0.16 -5.43 -17.29
CA ALA A 39 -0.18 -6.11 -16.05
C ALA A 39 0.68 -5.63 -14.86
N SER A 40 1.99 -5.42 -15.09
CA SER A 40 2.90 -4.87 -14.09
C SER A 40 2.53 -3.43 -13.71
N ALA A 41 2.26 -2.57 -14.70
CA ALA A 41 1.87 -1.19 -14.48
C ALA A 41 0.56 -1.07 -13.67
N ILE A 42 -0.44 -1.90 -13.99
CA ILE A 42 -1.72 -1.94 -13.25
C ILE A 42 -1.49 -2.41 -11.81
N ALA A 43 -0.66 -3.44 -11.59
CA ALA A 43 -0.32 -3.90 -10.25
C ALA A 43 0.38 -2.81 -9.43
N THR A 44 1.28 -2.04 -10.04
CA THR A 44 1.90 -0.88 -9.39
C THR A 44 0.89 0.23 -9.06
N ALA A 45 0.00 0.58 -10.00
CA ALA A 45 -1.04 1.57 -9.77
C ALA A 45 -1.99 1.17 -8.63
N ARG A 46 -2.34 -0.12 -8.54
CA ARG A 46 -3.12 -0.66 -7.42
C ARG A 46 -2.41 -0.53 -6.09
N ARG A 47 -1.10 -0.83 -6.03
CA ARG A 47 -0.30 -0.67 -4.82
C ARG A 47 -0.21 0.78 -4.39
N ASP A 48 0.03 1.69 -5.34
CA ASP A 48 0.07 3.13 -5.10
C ASP A 48 -1.26 3.67 -4.52
N ALA A 49 -2.39 3.30 -5.15
CA ALA A 49 -3.73 3.63 -4.65
C ALA A 49 -3.99 3.11 -3.22
N ALA A 50 -3.59 1.88 -2.94
CA ALA A 50 -3.74 1.27 -1.62
C ALA A 50 -2.82 1.91 -0.56
N THR A 51 -1.62 2.35 -0.97
CA THR A 51 -0.67 3.08 -0.11
C THR A 51 -1.17 4.48 0.22
N ALA A 52 -1.79 5.17 -0.75
CA ALA A 52 -2.38 6.49 -0.52
C ALA A 52 -3.47 6.44 0.57
N ALA A 53 -4.40 5.49 0.48
CA ALA A 53 -5.47 5.33 1.47
C ALA A 53 -4.92 5.02 2.88
N ARG A 54 -3.95 4.10 2.98
CA ARG A 54 -3.30 3.76 4.27
C ARG A 54 -2.48 4.92 4.83
N SER A 55 -1.84 5.72 3.97
CA SER A 55 -1.02 6.87 4.40
C SER A 55 -1.85 8.01 5.00
N GLU A 56 -3.09 8.20 4.55
CA GLU A 56 -4.00 9.19 5.13
C GLU A 56 -4.36 8.83 6.59
N GLY A 57 -4.77 7.57 6.84
CA GLY A 57 -5.09 7.10 8.19
C GLY A 57 -3.88 7.15 9.14
N LEU A 58 -2.71 6.73 8.65
CA LEU A 58 -1.48 6.77 9.44
C LEU A 58 -1.03 8.20 9.77
N GLY A 59 -1.23 9.15 8.84
CA GLY A 59 -0.94 10.55 9.05
C GLY A 59 -1.74 11.18 10.20
N ALA A 60 -3.00 10.78 10.36
CA ALA A 60 -3.84 11.21 11.48
C ALA A 60 -3.32 10.63 12.81
N ALA A 61 -3.08 9.32 12.87
CA ALA A 61 -2.58 8.64 14.07
C ALA A 61 -1.21 9.17 14.55
N VAL A 62 -0.31 9.48 13.61
CA VAL A 62 1.00 10.11 13.90
C VAL A 62 0.82 11.53 14.46
N GLY A 63 -0.18 12.28 13.97
CA GLY A 63 -0.50 13.62 14.46
C GLY A 63 -0.86 13.64 15.95
N ASP A 64 -1.74 12.74 16.36
CA ASP A 64 -2.23 12.64 17.74
C ASP A 64 -1.11 12.31 18.72
N VAL A 65 -0.27 11.31 18.39
CA VAL A 65 0.85 10.91 19.26
C VAL A 65 1.94 11.99 19.30
N ARG A 66 2.24 12.64 18.17
CA ARG A 66 3.17 13.79 18.14
C ARG A 66 2.74 14.89 19.11
N ASP A 67 1.44 15.19 19.17
CA ASP A 67 0.93 16.25 20.03
C ASP A 67 0.93 15.83 21.52
N ALA A 68 0.70 14.55 21.83
CA ALA A 68 0.88 13.99 23.17
C ALA A 68 2.35 14.06 23.66
N ILE A 69 3.31 13.72 22.79
CA ILE A 69 4.75 13.83 23.08
C ILE A 69 5.13 15.27 23.36
N ARG A 70 4.63 16.23 22.55
CA ARG A 70 4.87 17.67 22.77
C ARG A 70 4.27 18.18 24.08
N ALA A 71 3.20 17.55 24.56
CA ALA A 71 2.60 17.81 25.87
C ALA A 71 3.32 17.11 27.04
N GLY A 72 4.39 16.35 26.77
CA GLY A 72 5.21 15.67 27.77
C GLY A 72 4.76 14.24 28.12
N ALA A 73 3.81 13.66 27.37
CA ALA A 73 3.37 12.28 27.55
C ALA A 73 4.14 11.36 26.57
N HIS A 74 5.12 10.63 27.09
CA HIS A 74 6.04 9.78 26.32
C HIS A 74 5.67 8.29 26.30
N ASP A 75 4.52 7.91 26.87
CA ASP A 75 4.11 6.51 27.02
C ASP A 75 3.88 5.80 25.67
N GLY A 76 3.79 6.55 24.56
CA GLY A 76 3.55 6.05 23.20
C GLY A 76 4.75 6.11 22.24
N ASP A 77 5.95 6.47 22.71
CA ASP A 77 7.10 6.73 21.81
C ASP A 77 7.51 5.50 20.98
N ALA A 78 7.49 4.31 21.60
CA ALA A 78 7.84 3.05 20.92
C ALA A 78 6.81 2.68 19.84
N ASP A 79 5.53 2.84 20.13
CA ASP A 79 4.44 2.57 19.18
C ASP A 79 4.46 3.56 18.03
N LEU A 80 4.78 4.84 18.31
CA LEU A 80 5.00 5.84 17.26
C LEU A 80 6.16 5.44 16.35
N HIS A 81 7.29 5.05 16.93
CA HIS A 81 8.45 4.62 16.16
C HIS A 81 8.13 3.42 15.27
N ALA A 82 7.43 2.42 15.81
CA ALA A 82 6.94 1.26 15.07
C ALA A 82 6.06 1.66 13.87
N ARG A 83 5.08 2.55 14.10
CA ARG A 83 4.19 3.04 13.04
C ARG A 83 4.95 3.82 11.95
N LEU A 84 5.91 4.66 12.33
CA LEU A 84 6.73 5.41 11.36
C LEU A 84 7.61 4.50 10.51
N LEU A 85 8.18 3.45 11.10
CA LEU A 85 8.93 2.43 10.34
C LEU A 85 8.02 1.69 9.37
N ALA A 86 6.86 1.23 9.83
CA ALA A 86 5.87 0.57 8.98
C ALA A 86 5.39 1.49 7.84
N TRP A 87 5.28 2.80 8.09
CA TRP A 87 4.96 3.78 7.04
C TRP A 87 6.04 3.86 5.97
N ALA A 88 7.31 3.90 6.37
CA ALA A 88 8.43 3.95 5.44
C ALA A 88 8.48 2.68 4.58
N ALA A 89 8.27 1.51 5.21
CA ALA A 89 8.21 0.23 4.51
C ALA A 89 7.02 0.15 3.53
N LEU A 90 5.85 0.70 3.90
CA LEU A 90 4.70 0.78 3.00
C LEU A 90 4.99 1.60 1.73
N ARG A 91 5.82 2.64 1.82
CA ARG A 91 6.23 3.41 0.63
C ARG A 91 7.18 2.63 -0.27
N ALA A 92 8.09 1.85 0.32
CA ALA A 92 8.96 0.94 -0.43
C ALA A 92 8.16 -0.16 -1.15
N TRP A 93 7.07 -0.62 -0.53
CA TRP A 93 6.20 -1.67 -1.06
C TRP A 93 5.60 -1.41 -2.45
N VAL A 94 5.39 -0.13 -2.78
CA VAL A 94 4.86 0.28 -4.10
C VAL A 94 5.79 -0.13 -5.23
N ALA A 95 7.11 -0.13 -5.00
CA ALA A 95 8.10 -0.60 -5.97
C ALA A 95 8.40 -2.09 -5.75
N ASP A 96 8.66 -2.49 -4.51
CA ASP A 96 9.07 -3.85 -4.14
C ASP A 96 8.02 -4.51 -3.23
N PRO A 97 7.19 -5.44 -3.75
CA PRO A 97 6.11 -6.05 -2.99
C PRO A 97 6.59 -6.89 -1.78
N ASP A 98 7.86 -7.28 -1.75
CA ASP A 98 8.46 -8.06 -0.66
C ASP A 98 9.10 -7.17 0.42
N ALA A 99 9.05 -5.84 0.26
CA ALA A 99 9.62 -4.89 1.22
C ALA A 99 8.92 -4.87 2.59
N LEU A 100 7.70 -5.41 2.70
CA LEU A 100 6.96 -5.50 3.95
C LEU A 100 7.21 -6.82 4.67
N THR A 101 7.70 -6.73 5.90
CA THR A 101 7.77 -7.84 6.86
C THR A 101 6.37 -8.19 7.41
N PRO A 102 6.19 -9.39 8.00
CA PRO A 102 4.94 -9.77 8.66
C PRO A 102 4.53 -8.82 9.80
N TRP A 103 5.51 -8.31 10.54
CA TRP A 103 5.28 -7.36 11.64
C TRP A 103 4.82 -5.99 11.11
N GLU A 104 5.46 -5.46 10.05
CA GLU A 104 5.03 -4.19 9.45
C GLU A 104 3.62 -4.28 8.89
N ARG A 105 3.24 -5.42 8.29
CA ARG A 105 1.86 -5.66 7.86
C ARG A 105 0.89 -5.58 9.03
N ALA A 106 1.17 -6.27 10.14
CA ALA A 106 0.31 -6.26 11.32
C ALA A 106 0.13 -4.84 11.89
N VAL A 107 1.21 -4.05 11.95
CA VAL A 107 1.14 -2.64 12.40
C VAL A 107 0.30 -1.77 11.46
N LEU A 108 0.38 -2.01 10.14
CA LEU A 108 -0.39 -1.25 9.16
C LEU A 108 -1.88 -1.61 9.15
N ASP A 109 -2.21 -2.87 9.45
CA ASP A 109 -3.59 -3.34 9.52
C ASP A 109 -4.29 -2.83 10.80
N ASP A 110 -3.57 -2.72 11.94
CA ASP A 110 -4.07 -2.13 13.19
C ASP A 110 -4.50 -0.66 13.05
N VAL A 111 -3.89 0.09 12.14
CA VAL A 111 -4.22 1.52 11.90
C VAL A 111 -5.35 1.70 10.88
N ALA A 112 -5.74 0.63 10.18
CA ALA A 112 -6.80 0.67 9.17
C ALA A 112 -8.20 0.33 9.72
N GLU A 113 -8.30 -0.20 10.95
CA GLU A 113 -9.55 -0.45 11.70
C GLU A 113 -10.01 0.80 12.49
#